data_AF-A0A6A3IDH7-F1
#
_entry.id   AF-A0A6A3IDH7-F1
#
_cell.length_a   1.000
_cell.length_b   1.000
_cell.length_c   1.000
_cell.angle_alpha   90.00
_cell.angle_beta   90.00
_cell.angle_gamma   90.00
#
_symmetry.space_group_name_H-M   'P 1'
#
loop_
_entity.id
_entity.type
_entity.pdbx_description
1 polymer ?
#
loop_
_entity_poly.entity_id
_entity_poly.type
_entity_poly.pdbx_seq_one_letter_code
_entity_poly.pdbx_strand_id
1 'polypeptide(L)'
;MLGLLLPLLLALLRDVGGCPTECQCIGQARVSVYCDFRGLEEVPINIPVTTTHLDLSGNKFTKVLPEMFLGHVVDSDGVFTKQTAALTQLKVLHLDLNPVAVVNEHAFDSTPSLKLIYLPFDVKIQHQAFAEMKTDKLTFDGFDRVESHPLEDPHFVAFFRSTS
;
A
#
# COMPACT_ATOMS: atom_id res chain seq x y z
N MET A 1 17.20 42.83 -6.35
CA MET A 1 16.13 42.18 -5.56
C MET A 1 15.47 40.95 -6.23
N LEU A 2 15.77 40.60 -7.50
CA LEU A 2 15.24 39.37 -8.12
C LEU A 2 15.91 38.07 -7.64
N GLY A 3 17.15 38.13 -7.12
CA GLY A 3 17.93 36.94 -6.75
C GLY A 3 17.46 36.18 -5.51
N LEU A 4 16.62 36.79 -4.66
CA LEU A 4 16.05 36.16 -3.47
C LEU A 4 14.71 35.46 -3.75
N LEU A 5 14.07 35.73 -4.90
CA LEU A 5 12.80 35.10 -5.26
C LEU A 5 13.00 33.69 -5.79
N LEU A 6 14.10 33.41 -6.49
CA LEU A 6 14.42 32.08 -7.03
C LEU A 6 14.69 31.02 -5.93
N PRO A 7 15.52 31.26 -4.91
CA PRO A 7 15.70 30.30 -3.80
C PRO A 7 14.45 30.17 -2.92
N LEU A 8 13.63 31.21 -2.80
CA LEU A 8 12.34 31.15 -2.10
C LEU A 8 11.32 30.31 -2.88
N LEU A 9 11.30 30.46 -4.21
CA LEU A 9 10.49 29.64 -5.12
C LEU A 9 10.96 28.18 -5.11
N LEU A 10 12.28 27.92 -5.09
CA LEU A 10 12.87 26.59 -4.92
C LEU A 10 12.57 25.98 -3.54
N ALA A 11 12.50 26.80 -2.48
CA ALA A 11 12.10 26.35 -1.15
C ALA A 11 10.60 25.99 -1.08
N LEU A 12 9.76 26.65 -1.88
CA LEU A 12 8.35 26.31 -2.06
C LEU A 12 8.15 25.10 -2.99
N LEU A 13 9.12 24.81 -3.85
CA LEU A 13 9.22 23.60 -4.68
C LEU A 13 9.94 22.44 -3.96
N ARG A 14 10.17 22.54 -2.65
CA ARG A 14 10.68 21.40 -1.87
C ARG A 14 9.67 20.27 -2.00
N ASP A 15 10.01 19.31 -2.85
CA ASP A 15 9.34 18.03 -2.96
C ASP A 15 9.55 17.32 -1.62
N VAL A 16 8.58 17.50 -0.72
CA VAL A 16 8.52 16.81 0.57
C VAL A 16 8.41 15.32 0.24
N GLY A 17 9.49 14.56 0.39
CA GLY A 17 9.48 13.10 0.20
C GLY A 17 8.87 12.69 -1.14
N GLY A 18 9.65 12.87 -2.21
CA GLY A 18 9.19 12.73 -3.59
C GLY A 18 8.35 11.48 -3.84
N CYS A 19 7.28 11.67 -4.61
CA CYS A 19 6.44 10.59 -5.09
C CYS A 19 7.28 9.58 -5.91
N PRO A 20 7.01 8.26 -5.82
CA PRO A 20 7.56 7.31 -6.78
C PRO A 20 7.32 7.76 -8.22
N THR A 21 8.30 7.55 -9.10
CA THR A 21 8.22 8.05 -10.49
C THR A 21 7.10 7.36 -11.27
N GLU A 22 6.80 6.12 -10.90
CA GLU A 22 5.75 5.29 -11.45
C GLU A 22 4.36 5.69 -10.94
N CYS A 23 4.28 6.50 -9.88
CA CYS A 23 3.06 6.77 -9.14
C CYS A 23 2.65 8.24 -9.18
N GLN A 24 1.39 8.48 -8.83
CA GLN A 24 0.83 9.80 -8.62
C GLN A 24 0.49 9.98 -7.15
N CYS A 25 0.98 11.05 -6.53
CA CYS A 25 0.74 11.34 -5.11
C CYS A 25 -0.18 12.54 -4.95
N ILE A 26 -1.15 12.43 -4.03
CA ILE A 26 -2.14 13.48 -3.77
C ILE A 26 -2.16 13.82 -2.26
N GLY A 27 -2.13 15.12 -1.97
CA GLY A 27 -2.37 15.69 -0.63
C GLY A 27 -1.11 15.86 0.23
N GLN A 28 -1.10 16.92 1.05
CA GLN A 28 0.05 17.28 1.92
C GLN A 28 -0.02 16.67 3.33
N ALA A 29 -1.18 16.18 3.79
CA ALA A 29 -1.39 15.79 5.20
C ALA A 29 -1.88 14.34 5.41
N ARG A 30 -2.11 13.57 4.33
CA ARG A 30 -2.49 12.14 4.30
C ARG A 30 -2.25 11.64 2.87
N VAL A 31 -1.00 11.33 2.56
CA VAL A 31 -0.58 11.09 1.18
C VAL A 31 -1.33 9.88 0.62
N SER A 32 -2.10 10.10 -0.44
CA SER A 32 -2.66 9.04 -1.27
C SER A 32 -1.70 8.79 -2.41
N VAL A 33 -1.24 7.56 -2.57
CA VAL A 33 -0.27 7.15 -3.59
C VAL A 33 -0.97 6.20 -4.55
N TYR A 34 -1.04 6.60 -5.82
CA TYR A 34 -1.71 5.88 -6.89
C TYR A 34 -0.67 5.33 -7.86
N CYS A 35 -0.47 4.03 -7.83
CA CYS A 35 0.47 3.27 -8.66
C CYS A 35 -0.29 2.27 -9.55
N ASP A 36 -1.56 2.51 -9.82
CA ASP A 36 -2.47 1.63 -10.54
C ASP A 36 -2.12 1.54 -12.03
N PHE A 37 -2.31 0.36 -12.62
CA PHE A 37 -2.11 0.09 -14.06
C PHE A 37 -0.74 0.48 -14.62
N ARG A 38 0.32 0.31 -13.82
CA ARG A 38 1.71 0.64 -14.21
C ARG A 38 2.53 -0.56 -14.68
N GLY A 39 1.97 -1.77 -14.57
CA GLY A 39 2.67 -3.01 -14.93
C GLY A 39 3.76 -3.41 -13.95
N LEU A 40 3.65 -2.97 -12.69
CA LEU A 40 4.62 -3.22 -11.62
C LEU A 40 4.62 -4.70 -11.22
N GLU A 41 5.80 -5.25 -10.98
CA GLU A 41 5.99 -6.59 -10.41
C GLU A 41 6.43 -6.53 -8.94
N GLU A 42 6.91 -5.36 -8.49
CA GLU A 42 7.38 -5.06 -7.14
C GLU A 42 6.84 -3.70 -6.68
N VAL A 43 6.65 -3.53 -5.37
CA VAL A 43 6.21 -2.25 -4.81
C VAL A 43 7.36 -1.24 -4.93
N PRO A 44 7.12 0.00 -5.41
CA PRO A 44 8.18 1.00 -5.52
C PRO A 44 8.89 1.23 -4.19
N ILE A 45 10.22 1.23 -4.18
CA ILE A 45 11.02 1.33 -2.95
C ILE A 45 10.83 2.65 -2.19
N ASN A 46 10.29 3.67 -2.86
CA ASN A 46 10.10 5.01 -2.33
C ASN A 46 8.63 5.38 -2.08
N ILE A 47 7.81 4.49 -1.55
CA ILE A 47 6.49 4.87 -0.97
C ILE A 47 6.70 5.70 0.31
N PRO A 48 6.13 6.91 0.47
CA PRO A 48 6.27 7.70 1.70
C PRO A 48 5.70 6.99 2.93
N VAL A 49 6.40 7.02 4.07
CA VAL A 49 5.89 6.46 5.35
C VAL A 49 4.63 7.17 5.89
N THR A 50 4.32 8.35 5.36
CA THR A 50 3.09 9.11 5.63
C THR A 50 1.89 8.69 4.76
N THR A 51 2.08 7.69 3.90
CA THR A 51 1.03 7.16 3.02
C THR A 51 -0.13 6.60 3.84
N THR A 52 -1.35 7.02 3.50
CA THR A 52 -2.58 6.55 4.15
C THR A 52 -3.49 5.76 3.21
N HIS A 53 -3.36 5.98 1.91
CA HIS A 53 -4.04 5.24 0.86
C HIS A 53 -3.00 4.85 -0.18
N LEU A 54 -2.93 3.56 -0.50
CA LEU A 54 -2.03 3.04 -1.51
C LEU A 54 -2.83 2.24 -2.52
N ASP A 55 -2.80 2.68 -3.77
CA ASP A 55 -3.42 1.97 -4.88
C ASP A 55 -2.36 1.29 -5.73
N LEU A 56 -2.34 -0.04 -5.72
CA LEU A 56 -1.47 -0.91 -6.50
C LEU A 56 -2.29 -1.79 -7.45
N SER A 57 -3.54 -1.45 -7.71
CA SER A 57 -4.44 -2.24 -8.55
C SER A 57 -3.96 -2.32 -10.01
N GLY A 58 -4.32 -3.39 -10.72
CA GLY A 58 -4.05 -3.51 -12.16
C GLY A 58 -2.57 -3.70 -12.52
N ASN A 59 -1.76 -4.23 -11.60
CA ASN A 59 -0.34 -4.51 -11.81
C ASN A 59 -0.10 -6.02 -12.02
N LYS A 60 1.12 -6.50 -11.80
CA LYS A 60 1.55 -7.88 -12.05
C LYS A 60 2.01 -8.60 -10.77
N PHE A 61 1.52 -8.16 -9.60
CA PHE A 61 1.83 -8.82 -8.33
C PHE A 61 1.27 -10.25 -8.33
N THR A 62 2.13 -11.24 -8.04
CA THR A 62 1.72 -12.66 -8.01
C THR A 62 1.54 -13.21 -6.60
N LYS A 63 2.10 -12.52 -5.61
CA LYS A 63 2.03 -12.85 -4.18
C LYS A 63 1.96 -11.57 -3.36
N VAL A 64 1.48 -11.68 -2.12
CA VAL A 64 1.51 -10.61 -1.12
C VAL A 64 2.33 -11.09 0.07
N LEU A 65 3.44 -10.39 0.36
CA LEU A 65 4.46 -10.78 1.34
C LEU A 65 4.73 -9.65 2.36
N PRO A 66 5.19 -9.96 3.59
CA PRO A 66 5.38 -8.97 4.66
C PRO A 66 6.31 -7.79 4.30
N GLU A 67 7.33 -8.05 3.50
CA GLU A 67 8.34 -7.08 3.08
C GLU A 67 7.85 -6.07 2.04
N MET A 68 6.68 -6.30 1.42
CA MET A 68 6.16 -5.45 0.35
C MET A 68 5.71 -4.06 0.82
N PHE A 69 5.33 -3.92 2.10
CA PHE A 69 4.71 -2.69 2.61
C PHE A 69 5.63 -1.93 3.56
N LEU A 70 6.86 -1.74 3.10
CA LEU A 70 7.85 -0.86 3.72
C LEU A 70 7.95 0.43 2.91
N GLY A 71 7.86 1.56 3.60
CA GLY A 71 8.03 2.89 3.02
C GLY A 71 9.43 3.45 3.20
N HIS A 72 9.73 4.53 2.47
CA HIS A 72 10.98 5.25 2.60
C HIS A 72 10.94 6.24 3.78
N VAL A 73 12.09 6.39 4.43
CA VAL A 73 12.31 7.40 5.45
C VAL A 73 13.04 8.59 4.81
N VAL A 74 12.55 9.79 5.08
CA VAL A 74 13.27 11.05 4.80
C VAL A 74 13.95 11.55 6.08
N ASP A 75 15.12 12.15 5.95
CA ASP A 75 15.79 12.82 7.06
C ASP A 75 15.15 14.19 7.38
N SER A 76 15.72 14.92 8.34
CA SER A 76 15.25 16.26 8.74
C SER A 76 15.30 17.30 7.62
N ASP A 77 16.12 17.07 6.60
CA ASP A 77 16.29 17.95 5.45
C ASP A 77 15.37 17.53 4.28
N GLY A 78 14.58 16.47 4.45
CA GLY A 78 13.66 15.94 3.45
C GLY A 78 14.36 15.05 2.40
N VAL A 79 15.59 14.61 2.66
CA VAL A 79 16.37 13.79 1.73
C VAL A 79 16.05 12.32 1.95
N PHE A 80 15.89 11.57 0.85
CA PHE A 80 15.70 10.12 0.89
C PHE A 80 16.88 9.43 1.56
N THR A 81 16.56 8.61 2.55
CA THR A 81 17.53 7.74 3.19
C THR A 81 17.47 6.34 2.57
N LYS A 82 18.51 5.52 2.79
CA LYS A 82 18.48 4.09 2.40
C LYS A 82 17.64 3.24 3.35
N GLN A 83 17.14 3.83 4.44
CA GLN A 83 16.37 3.13 5.44
C GLN A 83 14.91 3.03 5.02
N THR A 84 14.35 1.85 5.20
CA THR A 84 12.93 1.58 5.05
C THR A 84 12.27 1.47 6.42
N ALA A 85 11.01 1.84 6.51
CA ALA A 85 10.22 1.70 7.72
C ALA A 85 8.80 1.21 7.41
N ALA A 86 8.15 0.61 8.41
CA ALA A 86 6.77 0.18 8.32
C ALA A 86 5.83 1.34 7.91
N LEU A 87 4.86 1.04 7.04
CA LEU A 87 3.79 1.96 6.63
C LEU A 87 2.71 2.07 7.73
N THR A 88 3.12 2.56 8.89
CA THR A 88 2.28 2.60 10.11
C THR A 88 1.05 3.50 10.02
N GLN A 89 0.97 4.35 8.99
CA GLN A 89 -0.16 5.24 8.74
C GLN A 89 -1.13 4.72 7.66
N LEU A 90 -0.78 3.62 6.97
CA LEU A 90 -1.59 3.08 5.88
C LEU A 90 -2.94 2.60 6.41
N LYS A 91 -4.04 2.99 5.74
CA LYS A 91 -5.42 2.67 6.12
C LYS A 91 -6.17 1.91 5.05
N VAL A 92 -5.91 2.22 3.78
CA VAL A 92 -6.57 1.57 2.63
C VAL A 92 -5.51 1.10 1.65
N LEU A 93 -5.64 -0.14 1.22
CA LEU A 93 -4.74 -0.77 0.25
C LEU A 93 -5.55 -1.45 -0.86
N HIS A 94 -5.26 -1.08 -2.10
CA HIS A 94 -5.81 -1.75 -3.28
C HIS A 94 -4.74 -2.62 -3.94
N LEU A 95 -5.03 -3.91 -4.06
CA LEU A 95 -4.24 -4.92 -4.77
C LEU A 95 -5.10 -5.72 -5.76
N ASP A 96 -6.37 -5.34 -5.91
CA ASP A 96 -7.27 -5.93 -6.89
C ASP A 96 -6.74 -5.80 -8.32
N LEU A 97 -7.29 -6.58 -9.24
CA LEU A 97 -6.85 -6.61 -10.64
C LEU A 97 -5.37 -7.00 -10.83
N ASN A 98 -4.76 -7.68 -9.85
CA ASN A 98 -3.45 -8.30 -9.96
C ASN A 98 -3.57 -9.83 -10.06
N PRO A 99 -2.59 -10.54 -10.66
CA PRO A 99 -2.56 -12.00 -10.69
C PRO A 99 -2.11 -12.63 -9.35
N VAL A 100 -2.48 -12.04 -8.21
CA VAL A 100 -2.11 -12.54 -6.89
C VAL A 100 -2.81 -13.87 -6.62
N ALA A 101 -2.04 -14.94 -6.49
CA ALA A 101 -2.57 -16.25 -6.15
C ALA A 101 -2.54 -16.52 -4.64
N VAL A 102 -1.58 -15.91 -3.93
CA VAL A 102 -1.30 -16.21 -2.52
C VAL A 102 -1.03 -14.95 -1.72
N VAL A 103 -1.69 -14.82 -0.57
CA VAL A 103 -1.38 -13.83 0.47
C VAL A 103 -0.79 -14.56 1.66
N ASN A 104 0.39 -14.12 2.11
CA ASN A 104 1.04 -14.63 3.30
C ASN A 104 0.27 -14.23 4.57
N GLU A 105 0.25 -15.09 5.60
CA GLU A 105 -0.52 -14.80 6.80
C GLU A 105 -0.07 -13.58 7.61
N HIS A 106 1.17 -13.14 7.41
CA HIS A 106 1.79 -11.98 8.06
C HIS A 106 2.00 -10.81 7.08
N ALA A 107 1.36 -10.86 5.90
CA ALA A 107 1.64 -9.91 4.82
C ALA A 107 1.42 -8.44 5.22
N PHE A 108 0.63 -8.17 6.25
CA PHE A 108 0.25 -6.81 6.66
C PHE A 108 0.81 -6.38 8.02
N ASP A 109 1.79 -7.11 8.58
CA ASP A 109 2.45 -6.79 9.85
C ASP A 109 3.10 -5.40 9.84
N SER A 110 3.66 -4.99 8.70
CA SER A 110 4.26 -3.67 8.48
C SER A 110 3.23 -2.54 8.34
N THR A 111 1.93 -2.84 8.42
CA THR A 111 0.82 -1.90 8.23
C THR A 111 -0.22 -2.01 9.36
N PRO A 112 0.16 -1.76 10.63
CA PRO A 112 -0.72 -2.01 11.79
C PRO A 112 -2.01 -1.16 11.82
N SER A 113 -2.05 -0.06 11.07
CA SER A 113 -3.22 0.84 10.98
C SER A 113 -4.17 0.49 9.83
N LEU A 114 -3.88 -0.56 9.07
CA LEU A 114 -4.63 -0.94 7.88
C LEU A 114 -6.07 -1.30 8.28
N LYS A 115 -7.04 -0.72 7.57
CA LYS A 115 -8.47 -0.83 7.88
C LYS A 115 -9.25 -1.53 6.79
N LEU A 116 -8.86 -1.35 5.54
CA LEU A 116 -9.59 -1.84 4.38
C LEU A 116 -8.61 -2.32 3.31
N ILE A 117 -8.83 -3.53 2.82
CA ILE A 117 -7.96 -4.19 1.85
C ILE A 117 -8.83 -4.69 0.70
N TYR A 118 -8.44 -4.37 -0.52
CA TYR A 118 -9.02 -4.92 -1.75
C TYR A 118 -8.04 -5.93 -2.35
N LEU A 119 -8.42 -7.20 -2.42
CA LEU A 119 -7.62 -8.29 -2.97
C LEU A 119 -8.30 -8.88 -4.20
N PRO A 120 -7.55 -9.53 -5.13
CA PRO A 120 -8.15 -10.27 -6.23
C PRO A 120 -9.11 -11.35 -5.72
N PHE A 121 -10.20 -11.57 -6.46
CA PHE A 121 -11.28 -12.44 -6.00
C PHE A 121 -10.79 -13.85 -5.65
N ASP A 122 -9.88 -14.43 -6.43
CA ASP A 122 -9.42 -15.83 -6.30
C ASP A 122 -8.19 -16.06 -5.41
N VAL A 123 -7.88 -15.09 -4.56
CA VAL A 123 -6.73 -15.20 -3.66
C VAL A 123 -6.87 -16.33 -2.65
N LYS A 124 -5.76 -16.99 -2.34
CA LYS A 124 -5.64 -17.99 -1.26
C LYS A 124 -4.81 -17.41 -0.14
N ILE A 125 -5.25 -17.64 1.10
CA ILE A 125 -4.47 -17.24 2.27
C ILE A 125 -3.56 -18.41 2.67
N GLN A 126 -2.25 -18.17 2.69
CA GLN A 126 -1.26 -19.13 3.16
C GLN A 126 -1.05 -18.97 4.66
N HIS A 127 -1.49 -19.96 5.43
CA HIS A 127 -1.01 -20.13 6.79
C HIS A 127 0.36 -20.81 6.75
N GLN A 128 1.33 -20.32 7.52
CA GLN A 128 2.65 -20.94 7.69
C GLN A 128 2.63 -21.92 8.86
N ALA A 129 1.85 -21.64 9.91
CA ALA A 129 1.68 -22.52 11.07
C ALA A 129 1.06 -23.89 10.71
N PHE A 130 0.26 -23.92 9.65
CA PHE A 130 -0.35 -25.10 9.07
C PHE A 130 0.05 -25.06 7.61
N ALA A 131 0.68 -26.08 7.01
CA ALA A 131 1.09 -26.06 5.59
C ALA A 131 -0.12 -26.12 4.62
N GLU A 132 -1.16 -25.34 4.89
CA GLU A 132 -2.49 -25.36 4.33
C GLU A 132 -2.84 -23.97 3.77
N MET A 133 -3.70 -23.98 2.74
CA MET A 133 -4.20 -22.78 2.10
C MET A 133 -5.69 -22.64 2.41
N LYS A 134 -6.11 -21.52 2.99
CA LYS A 134 -7.52 -21.25 3.30
C LYS A 134 -8.20 -20.61 2.09
N THR A 135 -9.37 -21.13 1.71
CA THR A 135 -10.12 -20.72 0.51
C THR A 135 -11.52 -20.18 0.81
N ASP A 136 -11.95 -20.15 2.07
CA ASP A 136 -13.28 -19.65 2.43
C ASP A 136 -13.41 -18.13 2.26
N LYS A 137 -12.28 -17.40 2.22
CA LYS A 137 -12.17 -15.95 2.06
C LYS A 137 -13.02 -15.19 3.09
N LEU A 138 -13.35 -15.79 4.23
CA LEU A 138 -14.22 -15.19 5.24
C LEU A 138 -13.45 -14.31 6.22
N THR A 139 -12.29 -14.78 6.66
CA THR A 139 -11.47 -14.09 7.64
C THR A 139 -9.99 -14.34 7.40
N PHE A 140 -9.18 -13.32 7.67
CA PHE A 140 -7.73 -13.36 7.55
C PHE A 140 -7.05 -12.39 8.54
N ASP A 141 -6.13 -12.90 9.39
CA ASP A 141 -5.28 -12.12 10.32
C ASP A 141 -5.91 -10.85 10.95
N GLY A 142 -7.01 -11.05 11.69
CA GLY A 142 -7.73 -9.93 12.33
C GLY A 142 -8.46 -9.02 11.35
N PHE A 143 -8.77 -9.52 10.15
CA PHE A 143 -9.69 -8.91 9.19
C PHE A 143 -10.84 -9.86 8.86
N ASP A 144 -12.02 -9.27 8.73
CA ASP A 144 -13.25 -9.95 8.32
C ASP A 144 -13.63 -9.51 6.90
N ARG A 145 -14.22 -10.42 6.12
CA ARG A 145 -14.74 -10.10 4.79
C ARG A 145 -15.87 -9.07 4.91
N VAL A 146 -15.86 -8.08 4.02
CA VAL A 146 -16.98 -7.14 3.89
C VAL A 146 -18.18 -7.89 3.29
N GLU A 147 -19.28 -8.02 4.03
CA GLU A 147 -20.44 -8.84 3.62
C GLU A 147 -21.19 -8.33 2.38
N SER A 148 -21.25 -7.00 2.21
CA SER A 148 -21.89 -6.36 1.07
C SER A 148 -21.10 -5.13 0.66
N HIS A 149 -20.14 -5.34 -0.25
CA HIS A 149 -19.43 -4.21 -0.86
C HIS A 149 -20.09 -3.88 -2.22
N PRO A 150 -20.58 -2.65 -2.45
CA PRO A 150 -21.35 -2.30 -3.66
C PRO A 150 -20.64 -2.52 -5.00
N LEU A 151 -19.31 -2.67 -4.94
CA LEU A 151 -18.43 -2.88 -6.08
C LEU A 151 -17.84 -4.30 -6.13
N GLU A 152 -18.24 -5.19 -5.21
CA GLU A 152 -17.80 -6.59 -5.18
C GLU A 152 -18.58 -7.39 -6.24
N ASP A 153 -18.10 -7.30 -7.48
CA ASP A 153 -18.59 -8.03 -8.65
C ASP A 153 -17.45 -8.16 -9.68
N PRO A 154 -17.23 -9.35 -10.25
CA PRO A 154 -16.44 -10.48 -9.74
C PRO A 154 -14.92 -10.21 -9.68
N HIS A 155 -14.48 -8.96 -9.58
CA HIS A 155 -13.07 -8.59 -9.78
C HIS A 155 -12.23 -8.55 -8.49
N PHE A 156 -12.84 -8.42 -7.32
CA PHE A 156 -12.12 -8.36 -6.04
C PHE A 156 -12.94 -8.88 -4.86
N VAL A 157 -12.27 -9.13 -3.73
CA VAL A 157 -12.85 -9.30 -2.40
C VAL A 157 -12.30 -8.23 -1.45
N ALA A 158 -13.13 -7.70 -0.57
CA ALA A 158 -12.74 -6.68 0.39
C ALA A 158 -12.73 -7.22 1.82
N PHE A 159 -11.74 -6.79 2.61
CA PHE A 159 -11.59 -7.15 4.02
C PHE A 159 -11.47 -5.89 4.88
N PHE A 160 -12.18 -5.87 6.01
CA PHE A 160 -12.10 -4.79 7.01
C PHE A 160 -11.46 -5.29 8.30
N ARG A 161 -10.72 -4.42 9.00
CA ARG A 161 -10.09 -4.79 10.28
C ARG A 161 -11.17 -5.15 11.30
N SER A 162 -11.09 -6.35 11.86
CA SER A 162 -12.00 -6.83 12.91
C SER A 162 -11.98 -5.87 14.09
N THR A 163 -13.16 -5.51 14.60
CA THR A 163 -13.27 -4.80 15.88
C THR A 163 -13.22 -5.83 17.00
N SER A 164 -12.19 -5.74 17.85
CA SER A 164 -12.09 -6.52 19.10
C SER A 164 -13.24 -6.24 20.06
#